data_AF-A0A2V8QMV0-F1
#
_entry.id   AF-A0A2V8QMV0-F1
#
_cell.length_a   1.000
_cell.length_b   1.000
_cell.length_c   1.000
_cell.angle_alpha   90.00
_cell.angle_beta   90.00
_cell.angle_gamma   90.00
#
_symmetry.space_group_name_H-M   'P 1'
#
loop_
_entity.id
_entity.type
_entity.pdbx_description
1 polymer ?
#
loop_
_entity_poly.entity_id
_entity_poly.type
_entity_poly.pdbx_seq_one_letter_code
_entity_poly.pdbx_strand_id
1 'polypeptide(L)'
;MDDTRLIKDIDPDAKNLEGYLFPDTYSFPPDATPKLVIDTLVRRFRQVWGELTANNPVPPYRSPREVVTIASLVETEAKLPEERPLVASVIYNRLRRDIPLGIDSTVIYASKLAGRWKNDGKVYQSDIERDSPYNTRKVRGLPPGPVASPGARSLQAALNPAQTEYLYYVREPSRGDGAHNFYNSESEFQRGVQALRDWERSRNANVLATPAPSEGTFSQTQTQSSP
;
A
#
# COMPACT_ATOMS: atom_id res chain seq x y z
N MET A 1 9.00 2.38 19.18
CA MET A 1 7.86 1.55 18.69
C MET A 1 8.06 0.09 19.11
N ASP A 2 8.81 -0.14 20.19
CA ASP A 2 9.44 -1.44 20.45
C ASP A 2 8.81 -2.14 21.66
N ASP A 3 7.80 -1.50 22.27
CA ASP A 3 7.02 -2.10 23.35
C ASP A 3 6.01 -3.10 22.77
N THR A 4 6.51 -4.26 22.34
CA THR A 4 5.71 -5.34 21.75
C THR A 4 4.80 -6.03 22.76
N ARG A 5 4.92 -5.73 24.06
CA ARG A 5 4.03 -6.26 25.11
C ARG A 5 2.56 -5.95 24.83
N LEU A 6 2.27 -4.87 24.10
CA LEU A 6 0.91 -4.45 23.75
C LEU A 6 0.19 -5.38 22.76
N ILE A 7 0.94 -6.22 22.03
CA ILE A 7 0.42 -7.11 20.98
C ILE A 7 0.96 -8.54 21.09
N LYS A 8 1.66 -8.89 22.17
CA LYS A 8 2.31 -10.19 22.34
C LYS A 8 1.34 -11.38 22.31
N ASP A 9 0.09 -11.16 22.69
CA ASP A 9 -0.99 -12.16 22.62
C ASP A 9 -1.54 -12.36 21.19
N ILE A 10 -1.31 -11.41 20.28
CA ILE A 10 -1.72 -11.47 18.87
C ILE A 10 -0.53 -11.93 18.00
N ASP A 11 0.64 -11.32 18.18
CA ASP A 11 1.89 -11.64 17.48
C ASP A 11 3.02 -11.80 18.51
N PRO A 12 3.27 -13.03 18.99
CA PRO A 12 4.31 -13.30 19.97
C PRO A 12 5.72 -13.11 19.42
N ASP A 13 5.89 -13.12 18.09
CA ASP A 13 7.19 -13.02 17.42
C ASP A 13 7.55 -11.59 17.03
N ALA A 14 6.63 -10.63 17.21
CA ALA A 14 6.80 -9.23 16.84
C ALA A 14 8.09 -8.65 17.42
N LYS A 15 8.81 -7.87 16.61
CA LYS A 15 10.03 -7.15 17.03
C LYS A 15 9.79 -5.67 17.30
N ASN A 16 8.70 -5.13 16.76
CA ASN A 16 8.23 -3.77 16.95
C ASN A 16 6.71 -3.73 16.69
N LEU A 17 6.12 -2.54 16.72
CA LEU A 17 4.69 -2.29 16.50
C LEU A 17 4.35 -1.94 15.04
N GLU A 18 5.24 -2.20 14.08
CA GLU A 18 4.96 -1.99 12.65
C GLU A 18 3.74 -2.82 12.23
N GLY A 19 2.77 -2.19 11.56
CA GLY A 19 1.50 -2.83 11.20
C GLY A 19 0.44 -2.85 12.31
N TYR A 20 0.79 -2.50 13.55
CA TYR A 20 -0.11 -2.56 14.71
C TYR A 20 -0.57 -1.20 15.21
N LEU A 21 -0.10 -0.11 14.60
CA LEU A 21 -0.52 1.26 14.89
C LEU A 21 -1.67 1.65 13.95
N PHE A 22 -2.91 1.47 14.39
CA PHE A 22 -4.06 1.53 13.48
C PHE A 22 -4.28 2.94 12.87
N PRO A 23 -4.49 3.07 11.54
CA PRO A 23 -4.68 4.35 10.88
C PRO A 23 -6.15 4.81 10.99
N ASP A 24 -6.45 5.63 11.99
CA ASP A 24 -7.77 6.24 12.20
C ASP A 24 -7.60 7.72 12.56
N THR A 25 -8.71 8.42 12.72
CA THR A 25 -8.71 9.79 13.24
C THR A 25 -8.76 9.77 14.76
N TYR A 26 -7.79 10.44 15.39
CA TYR A 26 -7.66 10.48 16.85
C TYR A 26 -7.67 11.92 17.35
N SER A 27 -8.20 12.13 18.56
CA SER A 27 -8.10 13.39 19.28
C SER A 27 -7.26 13.18 20.54
N PHE A 28 -6.28 14.05 20.75
CA PHE A 28 -5.35 13.99 21.88
C PHE A 28 -5.29 15.35 22.57
N PRO A 29 -5.13 15.39 23.91
CA PRO A 29 -4.86 16.64 24.59
C PRO A 29 -3.48 17.21 24.18
N PRO A 30 -3.26 18.53 24.28
CA PRO A 30 -2.00 19.16 23.84
C PRO A 30 -0.74 18.62 24.52
N ASP A 31 -0.86 18.06 25.72
CA ASP A 31 0.21 17.48 26.53
C ASP A 31 0.31 15.95 26.40
N ALA A 32 -0.35 15.35 25.39
CA ALA A 32 -0.33 13.91 25.17
C ALA A 32 1.08 13.36 25.01
N THR A 33 1.42 12.36 25.82
CA THR A 33 2.71 11.69 25.73
C THR A 33 2.77 10.74 24.52
N PRO A 34 3.96 10.50 23.94
CA PRO A 34 4.12 9.49 22.89
C PRO A 34 3.61 8.10 23.30
N LYS A 35 3.73 7.75 24.58
CA LYS A 35 3.20 6.49 25.13
C LYS A 35 1.68 6.45 25.02
N LEU A 36 0.99 7.52 25.44
CA LEU A 36 -0.47 7.60 25.34
C LEU A 36 -0.94 7.46 23.88
N VAL A 37 -0.24 8.09 22.94
CA VAL A 37 -0.54 7.98 21.51
C VAL A 37 -0.39 6.52 21.06
N ILE A 38 0.77 5.89 21.28
CA ILE A 38 1.03 4.50 20.88
C ILE A 38 -0.01 3.55 21.49
N ASP A 39 -0.27 3.63 22.79
CA ASP A 39 -1.25 2.79 23.45
C ASP A 39 -2.64 2.96 22.83
N THR A 40 -3.02 4.19 22.46
CA THR A 40 -4.32 4.48 21.83
C THR A 40 -4.44 3.85 20.45
N LEU A 41 -3.40 3.98 19.63
CA LEU A 41 -3.37 3.42 18.27
C LEU A 41 -3.39 1.89 18.31
N VAL A 42 -2.66 1.26 19.24
CA VAL A 42 -2.67 -0.19 19.42
C VAL A 42 -4.01 -0.68 19.98
N ARG A 43 -4.61 0.03 20.95
CA ARG A 43 -5.96 -0.32 21.44
C ARG A 43 -6.98 -0.31 20.31
N ARG A 44 -6.92 0.68 19.42
CA ARG A 44 -7.80 0.77 18.25
C ARG A 44 -7.56 -0.39 17.28
N PHE A 45 -6.30 -0.75 17.00
CA PHE A 45 -5.97 -1.94 16.23
C PHE A 45 -6.64 -3.19 16.83
N ARG A 46 -6.46 -3.42 18.13
CA ARG A 46 -6.99 -4.61 18.82
C ARG A 46 -8.51 -4.71 18.73
N GLN A 47 -9.21 -3.59 18.87
CA GLN A 47 -10.66 -3.54 18.71
C GLN A 47 -11.07 -3.99 17.30
N VAL A 48 -10.52 -3.34 16.27
CA VAL A 48 -10.87 -3.65 14.87
C VAL A 48 -10.48 -5.08 14.51
N TRP A 49 -9.30 -5.54 14.95
CA TRP A 49 -8.84 -6.91 14.77
C TRP A 49 -9.81 -7.92 15.39
N GLY A 50 -10.25 -7.69 16.62
CA GLY A 50 -11.22 -8.55 17.31
C GLY A 50 -12.57 -8.61 16.59
N GLU A 51 -13.11 -7.46 16.16
CA GLU A 51 -14.37 -7.38 15.40
C GLU A 51 -14.30 -8.13 14.06
N LEU A 52 -13.20 -7.96 13.32
CA LEU A 52 -13.01 -8.62 12.02
C LEU A 52 -12.82 -10.13 12.18
N THR A 53 -12.00 -10.56 13.15
CA THR A 53 -11.66 -11.98 13.35
C THR A 53 -12.78 -12.79 14.00
N ALA A 54 -13.70 -12.14 14.72
CA ALA A 54 -14.92 -12.80 15.20
C ALA A 54 -15.79 -13.32 14.04
N ASN A 55 -15.82 -12.60 12.91
CA ASN A 55 -16.61 -12.97 11.73
C ASN A 55 -15.79 -13.70 10.66
N ASN A 56 -14.48 -13.45 10.61
CA ASN A 56 -13.55 -14.02 9.63
C ASN A 56 -12.32 -14.53 10.40
N PRO A 57 -12.40 -15.70 11.04
CA PRO A 57 -11.30 -16.21 11.85
C PRO A 57 -10.03 -16.35 11.03
N VAL A 58 -8.88 -16.11 11.67
CA VAL A 58 -7.57 -16.32 11.04
C VAL A 58 -7.50 -17.77 10.55
N PRO A 59 -7.17 -18.02 9.27
CA PRO A 59 -7.07 -19.37 8.75
C PRO A 59 -6.03 -20.20 9.53
N PRO A 60 -6.28 -21.50 9.79
CA PRO A 60 -5.42 -22.32 10.65
C PRO A 60 -4.00 -22.52 10.10
N TYR A 61 -3.79 -22.27 8.81
CA TYR A 61 -2.51 -22.35 8.12
C TYR A 61 -1.77 -21.00 8.05
N ARG A 62 -2.22 -19.98 8.78
CA ARG A 62 -1.55 -18.67 8.88
C ARG A 62 -1.55 -18.18 10.32
N SER A 63 -0.49 -17.44 10.65
CA SER A 63 -0.41 -16.65 11.88
C SER A 63 -1.09 -15.28 11.70
N PRO A 64 -1.55 -14.65 12.80
CA PRO A 64 -1.99 -13.25 12.79
C PRO A 64 -0.96 -12.31 12.15
N ARG A 65 0.34 -12.51 12.44
CA ARG A 65 1.44 -11.75 11.85
C ARG A 65 1.43 -11.80 10.32
N GLU A 66 1.26 -12.97 9.74
CA GLU A 66 1.23 -13.13 8.28
C GLU A 66 0.01 -12.43 7.68
N VAL A 67 -1.15 -12.46 8.34
CA VAL A 67 -2.35 -11.74 7.90
C VAL A 67 -2.11 -10.23 7.94
N VAL A 68 -1.57 -9.69 9.04
CA VAL A 68 -1.24 -8.25 9.15
C VAL A 68 -0.18 -7.86 8.12
N THR A 69 0.79 -8.74 7.85
CA THR A 69 1.80 -8.52 6.81
C THR A 69 1.14 -8.43 5.44
N ILE A 70 0.29 -9.39 5.05
CA ILE A 70 -0.47 -9.32 3.80
C ILE A 70 -1.33 -8.06 3.74
N ALA A 71 -2.04 -7.73 4.81
CA ALA A 71 -2.87 -6.54 4.87
C ALA A 71 -2.05 -5.27 4.62
N SER A 72 -0.82 -5.18 5.15
CA SER A 72 0.06 -4.04 4.90
C SER A 72 0.51 -3.94 3.44
N LEU A 73 0.71 -5.09 2.77
CA LEU A 73 1.02 -5.14 1.34
C LEU A 73 -0.17 -4.68 0.50
N VAL A 74 -1.37 -5.19 0.82
CA VAL A 74 -2.63 -4.79 0.19
C VAL A 74 -2.86 -3.28 0.36
N GLU A 75 -2.64 -2.73 1.55
CA GLU A 75 -2.80 -1.29 1.84
C GLU A 75 -1.94 -0.43 0.92
N THR A 76 -0.71 -0.87 0.64
CA THR A 76 0.23 -0.09 -0.18
C THR A 76 -0.03 -0.18 -1.67
N GLU A 77 -0.76 -1.20 -2.12
CA GLU A 77 -0.97 -1.50 -3.54
C GLU A 77 -2.35 -1.06 -4.03
N ALA A 78 -3.39 -1.23 -3.22
CA ALA A 78 -4.77 -1.00 -3.62
C ALA A 78 -5.29 0.37 -3.14
N LYS A 79 -5.38 1.32 -4.07
CA LYS A 79 -6.05 2.61 -3.81
C LYS A 79 -7.56 2.41 -3.62
N LEU A 80 -8.18 1.66 -4.53
CA LEU A 80 -9.64 1.45 -4.52
C LEU A 80 -10.05 0.38 -3.50
N PRO A 81 -11.11 0.60 -2.69
CA PRO A 81 -11.63 -0.38 -1.74
C PRO A 81 -11.94 -1.74 -2.37
N GLU A 82 -12.60 -1.73 -3.51
CA GLU A 82 -13.05 -2.90 -4.28
C GLU A 82 -11.91 -3.74 -4.85
N GLU A 83 -10.71 -3.18 -5.02
CA GLU A 83 -9.53 -3.92 -5.51
C GLU A 83 -8.78 -4.65 -4.41
N ARG A 84 -8.96 -4.28 -3.14
CA ARG A 84 -8.23 -4.88 -2.01
C ARG A 84 -8.40 -6.41 -1.95
N PRO A 85 -9.61 -7.00 -2.08
CA PRO A 85 -9.78 -8.44 -2.11
C PRO A 85 -9.11 -9.12 -3.32
N LEU A 86 -9.02 -8.43 -4.46
CA LEU A 86 -8.35 -8.94 -5.67
C LEU A 86 -6.82 -8.92 -5.52
N VAL A 87 -6.26 -7.84 -4.99
CA VAL A 87 -4.83 -7.75 -4.67
C VAL A 87 -4.44 -8.81 -3.63
N ALA A 88 -5.26 -8.99 -2.58
CA ALA A 88 -5.06 -10.07 -1.62
C ALA A 88 -5.08 -11.45 -2.31
N SER A 89 -6.02 -11.68 -3.23
CA SER A 89 -6.08 -12.89 -4.06
C SER A 89 -4.76 -13.15 -4.81
N VAL A 90 -4.21 -12.13 -5.47
CA VAL A 90 -2.93 -12.23 -6.19
C VAL A 90 -1.78 -12.59 -5.24
N ILE A 91 -1.69 -11.96 -4.07
CA ILE A 91 -0.66 -12.26 -3.06
C ILE A 91 -0.77 -13.74 -2.65
N TYR A 92 -1.96 -14.20 -2.27
CA TYR A 92 -2.15 -15.59 -1.88
C TYR A 92 -1.85 -16.57 -3.02
N ASN A 93 -2.26 -16.28 -4.25
CA ASN A 93 -2.00 -17.11 -5.42
C ASN A 93 -0.51 -17.25 -5.71
N ARG A 94 0.24 -16.15 -5.63
CA ARG A 94 1.70 -16.17 -5.77
C ARG A 94 2.38 -16.94 -4.67
N LEU A 95 1.98 -16.75 -3.40
CA LEU A 95 2.51 -17.53 -2.28
C LEU A 95 2.28 -19.03 -2.48
N ARG A 96 1.09 -19.45 -2.93
CA ARG A 96 0.77 -20.87 -3.20
C ARG A 96 1.61 -21.47 -4.33
N ARG A 97 2.02 -20.65 -5.31
CA ARG A 97 2.79 -21.08 -6.49
C ARG A 97 4.29 -20.82 -6.35
N ASP A 98 4.75 -20.41 -5.17
CA ASP A 98 6.13 -20.00 -4.91
C ASP A 98 6.65 -18.93 -5.90
N ILE A 99 5.80 -17.98 -6.29
CA ILE A 99 6.17 -16.87 -7.18
C ILE A 99 6.58 -15.67 -6.31
N PRO A 100 7.71 -14.97 -6.60
CA PRO A 100 8.05 -13.73 -5.91
C PRO A 100 6.89 -12.70 -5.96
N LEU A 101 6.61 -12.04 -4.84
CA LEU A 101 5.48 -11.10 -4.79
C LEU A 101 5.73 -9.87 -5.66
N GLY A 102 6.98 -9.40 -5.73
CA GLY A 102 7.38 -8.31 -6.62
C GLY A 102 6.75 -6.95 -6.26
N ILE A 103 6.43 -6.72 -4.99
CA ILE A 103 5.69 -5.54 -4.52
C ILE A 103 6.65 -4.37 -4.26
N ASP A 104 6.37 -3.20 -4.85
CA ASP A 104 7.26 -2.03 -4.85
C ASP A 104 7.42 -1.42 -3.46
N SER A 105 6.33 -1.37 -2.69
CA SER A 105 6.36 -0.84 -1.32
C SER A 105 7.36 -1.57 -0.43
N THR A 106 7.63 -2.85 -0.70
CA THR A 106 8.59 -3.65 0.06
C THR A 106 10.05 -3.28 -0.25
N VAL A 107 10.32 -2.88 -1.50
CA VAL A 107 11.62 -2.32 -1.93
C VAL A 107 11.83 -0.96 -1.28
N ILE A 108 10.81 -0.10 -1.31
CA ILE A 108 10.85 1.22 -0.67
C ILE A 108 11.08 1.06 0.84
N TYR A 109 10.37 0.15 1.49
CA TYR A 109 10.53 -0.14 2.92
C TYR A 109 11.95 -0.62 3.23
N ALA A 110 12.49 -1.55 2.44
CA ALA A 110 13.88 -1.99 2.58
C ALA A 110 14.89 -0.83 2.46
N SER A 111 14.71 0.08 1.52
CA SER A 111 15.58 1.26 1.38
C SER A 111 15.41 2.27 2.52
N LYS A 112 14.21 2.42 3.08
CA LYS A 112 13.97 3.24 4.28
C LYS A 112 14.68 2.66 5.50
N LEU A 113 14.56 1.36 5.75
CA LEU A 113 15.27 0.68 6.83
C LEU A 113 16.80 0.82 6.72
N ALA A 114 17.33 0.83 5.49
CA ALA A 114 18.76 1.00 5.25
C ALA A 114 19.24 2.47 5.33
N GLY A 115 18.33 3.44 5.54
CA GLY A 115 18.67 4.87 5.50
C GLY A 115 19.12 5.35 4.11
N ARG A 116 18.69 4.68 3.03
CA ARG A 116 19.10 4.96 1.64
C ARG A 116 17.97 5.50 0.76
N TRP A 117 16.75 5.60 1.30
CA TRP A 117 15.61 6.16 0.59
C TRP A 117 15.77 7.68 0.40
N LYS A 118 15.71 8.17 -0.84
CA LYS A 118 16.01 9.57 -1.19
C LYS A 118 14.86 10.56 -0.94
N ASN A 119 13.64 10.09 -0.68
CA ASN A 119 12.45 10.93 -0.47
C ASN A 119 12.07 11.87 -1.64
N ASP A 120 12.55 11.61 -2.86
CA ASP A 120 12.17 12.34 -4.09
C ASP A 120 11.01 11.68 -4.86
N GLY A 121 10.40 10.66 -4.26
CA GLY A 121 9.29 9.90 -4.84
C GLY A 121 9.68 8.91 -5.94
N LYS A 122 10.98 8.72 -6.20
CA LYS A 122 11.46 7.82 -7.27
C LYS A 122 12.09 6.57 -6.69
N VAL A 123 11.79 5.42 -7.31
CA VAL A 123 12.46 4.16 -7.04
C VAL A 123 13.64 4.04 -8.00
N TYR A 124 14.86 3.89 -7.47
CA TYR A 124 16.07 3.75 -8.27
C TYR A 124 16.42 2.28 -8.49
N GLN A 125 17.24 2.00 -9.51
CA GLN A 125 17.79 0.66 -9.73
C GLN A 125 18.53 0.13 -8.48
N SER A 126 19.26 1.01 -7.78
CA SER A 126 19.94 0.66 -6.53
C SER A 126 19.00 0.32 -5.37
N ASP A 127 17.74 0.74 -5.42
CA ASP A 127 16.71 0.29 -4.48
C ASP A 127 16.23 -1.11 -4.85
N ILE A 128 15.90 -1.31 -6.15
CA ILE A 128 15.42 -2.59 -6.69
C ILE A 128 16.43 -3.73 -6.46
N GLU A 129 17.72 -3.47 -6.65
CA GLU A 129 18.78 -4.48 -6.53
C GLU A 129 19.22 -4.76 -5.09
N ARG A 130 18.75 -3.97 -4.12
CA ARG A 130 19.18 -4.06 -2.72
C ARG A 130 18.89 -5.44 -2.12
N ASP A 131 19.89 -6.05 -1.52
CA ASP A 131 19.71 -7.23 -0.68
C ASP A 131 19.02 -6.85 0.62
N SER A 132 17.84 -7.43 0.84
CA SER A 132 17.06 -7.27 2.05
C SER A 132 16.02 -8.39 2.13
N PRO A 133 15.72 -8.93 3.33
CA PRO A 133 14.63 -9.88 3.48
C PRO A 133 13.25 -9.25 3.19
N TYR A 134 13.16 -7.92 3.14
CA TYR A 134 11.95 -7.23 2.70
C TYR A 134 11.86 -7.09 1.17
N ASN A 135 12.92 -7.31 0.39
CA ASN A 135 12.86 -7.13 -1.06
C ASN A 135 12.17 -8.32 -1.73
N THR A 136 10.84 -8.26 -1.86
CA THR A 136 10.01 -9.35 -2.41
C THR A 136 10.17 -9.58 -3.92
N ARG A 137 11.08 -8.86 -4.58
CA ARG A 137 11.56 -9.20 -5.93
C ARG A 137 12.68 -10.24 -5.90
N LYS A 138 13.47 -10.25 -4.82
CA LYS A 138 14.64 -11.12 -4.65
C LYS A 138 14.35 -12.31 -3.73
N VAL A 139 13.47 -12.13 -2.75
CA VAL A 139 13.05 -13.19 -1.83
C VAL A 139 11.66 -13.72 -2.19
N ARG A 140 11.47 -15.03 -1.98
CA ARG A 140 10.17 -15.70 -2.08
C ARG A 140 9.47 -15.71 -0.72
N GLY A 141 8.15 -15.84 -0.74
CA GLY A 141 7.33 -15.82 0.47
C GLY A 141 7.01 -14.40 0.94
N LEU A 142 6.57 -14.30 2.19
CA LEU A 142 6.29 -13.02 2.85
C LEU A 142 7.57 -12.36 3.37
N PRO A 143 7.64 -11.01 3.40
CA PRO A 143 8.69 -10.32 4.14
C PRO A 143 8.59 -10.64 5.64
N PRO A 144 9.64 -10.36 6.45
CA PRO A 144 9.67 -10.68 7.87
C PRO A 144 8.52 -10.08 8.70
N GLY A 145 7.88 -9.02 8.23
CA GLY A 145 6.76 -8.39 8.89
C GLY A 145 6.09 -7.33 8.02
N PRO A 146 5.12 -6.59 8.59
CA PRO A 146 4.41 -5.53 7.87
C PRO A 146 5.34 -4.43 7.36
N VAL A 147 4.91 -3.72 6.31
CA VAL A 147 5.65 -2.57 5.72
C VAL A 147 4.91 -1.24 5.86
N ALA A 148 3.71 -1.28 6.44
CA ALA A 148 2.83 -0.15 6.70
C ALA A 148 1.78 -0.54 7.76
N SER A 149 1.05 0.45 8.26
CA SER A 149 -0.15 0.24 9.09
C SER A 149 -1.39 0.01 8.21
N PRO A 150 -1.96 -1.21 8.14
CA PRO A 150 -3.15 -1.49 7.35
C PRO A 150 -4.43 -0.98 8.02
N GLY A 151 -5.36 -0.47 7.21
CA GLY A 151 -6.71 -0.15 7.64
C GLY A 151 -7.64 -1.37 7.67
N ALA A 152 -8.86 -1.16 8.18
CA ALA A 152 -9.86 -2.23 8.34
C ALA A 152 -10.16 -3.00 7.04
N ARG A 153 -10.27 -2.30 5.90
CA ARG A 153 -10.58 -2.93 4.60
C ARG A 153 -9.45 -3.82 4.09
N SER A 154 -8.20 -3.45 4.35
CA SER A 154 -7.03 -4.25 3.94
C SER A 154 -6.86 -5.46 4.86
N LEU A 155 -7.13 -5.32 6.16
CA LEU A 155 -7.22 -6.44 7.11
C LEU A 155 -8.33 -7.42 6.69
N GLN A 156 -9.52 -6.91 6.37
CA GLN A 156 -10.64 -7.73 5.90
C GLN A 156 -10.29 -8.47 4.60
N ALA A 157 -9.67 -7.81 3.62
CA ALA A 157 -9.24 -8.43 2.38
C ALA A 157 -8.17 -9.50 2.59
N ALA A 158 -7.26 -9.33 3.57
CA ALA A 158 -6.26 -10.33 3.91
C ALA A 158 -6.87 -11.56 4.62
N LEU A 159 -7.91 -11.37 5.44
CA LEU A 159 -8.65 -12.45 6.11
C LEU A 159 -9.55 -13.21 5.14
N ASN A 160 -10.21 -12.50 4.23
CA ASN A 160 -11.17 -13.05 3.28
C ASN A 160 -10.90 -12.52 1.86
N PRO A 161 -9.87 -13.05 1.18
CA PRO A 161 -9.52 -12.64 -0.18
C PRO A 161 -10.56 -13.11 -1.19
N ALA A 162 -10.66 -12.38 -2.32
CA ALA A 162 -11.45 -12.86 -3.46
C ALA A 162 -10.90 -14.20 -3.97
N GLN A 163 -11.78 -15.09 -4.41
CA GLN A 163 -11.39 -16.37 -5.00
C GLN A 163 -11.20 -16.19 -6.51
N THR A 164 -9.96 -16.03 -6.94
CA THR A 164 -9.59 -15.82 -8.36
C THR A 164 -8.32 -16.58 -8.69
N GLU A 165 -8.01 -16.69 -9.97
CA GLU A 165 -6.72 -17.24 -10.46
C GLU A 165 -5.74 -16.14 -10.90
N TYR A 166 -5.99 -14.88 -10.53
CA TYR A 166 -5.13 -13.77 -10.91
C TYR A 166 -3.74 -13.92 -10.28
N LEU A 167 -2.72 -13.63 -11.08
CA LEU A 167 -1.32 -13.64 -10.71
C LEU A 167 -0.64 -12.29 -10.93
N TYR A 168 -1.27 -11.39 -11.68
CA TYR A 168 -0.68 -10.13 -12.08
C TYR A 168 -1.74 -9.04 -12.03
N TYR A 169 -1.29 -7.82 -11.81
CA TYR A 169 -2.09 -6.63 -12.01
C TYR A 169 -1.21 -5.48 -12.48
N VAL A 170 -1.77 -4.59 -13.29
CA VAL A 170 -1.10 -3.39 -13.77
C VAL A 170 -2.08 -2.23 -13.74
N ARG A 171 -1.59 -1.03 -13.47
CA ARG A 171 -2.43 0.17 -13.43
C ARG A 171 -3.20 0.35 -14.74
N GLU A 172 -4.47 0.70 -14.64
CA GLU A 172 -5.34 1.06 -15.76
C GLU A 172 -5.48 2.60 -15.80
N PRO A 173 -4.58 3.29 -16.51
CA PRO A 173 -4.47 4.74 -16.41
C PRO A 173 -5.64 5.48 -17.08
N SER A 174 -6.37 4.87 -18.02
CA SER A 174 -7.46 5.53 -18.74
C SER A 174 -8.67 5.85 -17.86
N ARG A 175 -8.85 5.10 -16.76
CA ARG A 175 -9.92 5.34 -15.80
C ARG A 175 -9.70 6.55 -14.90
N GLY A 176 -8.45 6.98 -14.71
CA GLY A 176 -8.11 8.16 -13.90
C GLY A 176 -8.35 8.05 -12.37
N ASP A 177 -9.05 7.01 -11.90
CA ASP A 177 -9.37 6.76 -10.49
C ASP A 177 -8.23 6.06 -9.73
N GLY A 178 -7.35 5.37 -10.45
CA GLY A 178 -6.25 4.58 -9.89
C GLY A 178 -6.52 3.07 -9.86
N ALA A 179 -7.47 2.60 -10.67
CA ALA A 179 -7.74 1.17 -10.86
C ALA A 179 -6.59 0.41 -11.54
N HIS A 180 -6.72 -0.91 -11.53
CA HIS A 180 -5.83 -1.89 -12.12
C HIS A 180 -6.62 -2.87 -13.00
N ASN A 181 -5.95 -3.37 -14.04
CA ASN A 181 -6.38 -4.58 -14.74
C ASN A 181 -5.70 -5.79 -14.09
N PHE A 182 -6.44 -6.89 -13.93
CA PHE A 182 -5.96 -8.14 -13.32
C PHE A 182 -5.85 -9.24 -14.37
N TYR A 183 -4.80 -10.05 -14.27
CA TYR A 183 -4.50 -11.11 -15.24
C TYR A 183 -4.03 -12.39 -14.56
N ASN A 184 -4.33 -13.53 -15.18
CA ASN A 184 -3.80 -14.84 -14.79
C ASN A 184 -2.67 -15.33 -15.75
N SER A 185 -2.48 -14.65 -16.88
CA SER A 185 -1.51 -14.96 -17.93
C SER A 185 -0.42 -13.90 -18.00
N GLU A 186 0.85 -14.32 -17.97
CA GLU A 186 2.00 -13.44 -18.16
C GLU A 186 1.90 -12.68 -19.50
N SER A 187 1.49 -13.36 -20.58
CA SER A 187 1.37 -12.73 -21.90
C SER A 187 0.33 -11.61 -21.95
N GLU A 188 -0.79 -11.76 -21.22
CA GLU A 188 -1.82 -10.73 -21.10
C GLU A 188 -1.34 -9.57 -20.24
N PHE A 189 -0.67 -9.90 -19.12
CA PHE A 189 -0.05 -8.91 -18.27
C PHE A 189 0.97 -8.05 -19.04
N GLN A 190 1.84 -8.66 -19.86
CA GLN A 190 2.80 -7.91 -20.68
C GLN A 190 2.13 -7.01 -21.72
N ARG A 191 0.96 -7.41 -22.27
CA ARG A 191 0.16 -6.50 -23.12
C ARG A 191 -0.38 -5.32 -22.33
N GLY A 192 -0.88 -5.54 -21.11
CA GLY A 192 -1.32 -4.47 -20.22
C GLY A 192 -0.17 -3.51 -19.83
N VAL A 193 1.02 -4.04 -19.54
CA VAL A 193 2.23 -3.24 -19.28
C VAL A 193 2.61 -2.40 -20.50
N GLN A 194 2.55 -2.98 -21.70
CA GLN A 194 2.84 -2.24 -22.92
C GLN A 194 1.83 -1.10 -23.14
N ALA A 195 0.53 -1.36 -22.93
CA ALA A 195 -0.51 -0.35 -23.01
C ALA A 195 -0.30 0.81 -22.02
N LEU A 196 0.09 0.51 -20.77
CA LEU A 196 0.44 1.53 -19.78
C LEU A 196 1.63 2.39 -20.26
N ARG A 197 2.70 1.77 -20.77
CA ARG A 197 3.88 2.49 -21.28
C ARG A 197 3.54 3.39 -22.46
N ASP A 198 2.69 2.93 -23.38
CA ASP A 198 2.20 3.73 -24.51
C ASP A 198 1.39 4.94 -24.04
N TRP A 199 0.52 4.73 -23.06
CA TRP A 199 -0.24 5.81 -22.43
C TRP A 199 0.68 6.85 -21.76
N GLU A 200 1.69 6.42 -21.01
CA GLU A 200 2.66 7.33 -20.37
C GLU A 200 3.45 8.15 -21.39
N ARG A 201 3.89 7.53 -22.49
CA ARG A 201 4.59 8.21 -23.58
C ARG A 201 3.73 9.29 -24.24
N SER A 202 2.49 8.95 -24.60
CA SER A 202 1.56 9.89 -25.23
C SER A 202 1.21 11.07 -24.30
N ARG A 203 1.03 10.82 -23.00
CA ARG A 203 0.82 11.89 -22.01
C ARG A 203 2.02 12.82 -21.93
N ASN A 204 3.24 12.28 -21.83
CA ASN A 204 4.45 13.09 -21.76
C ASN A 204 4.66 13.92 -23.03
N ALA A 205 4.37 13.36 -24.20
CA ALA A 205 4.40 14.10 -25.47
C ALA A 205 3.38 15.25 -25.48
N ASN A 206 2.15 15.02 -24.99
CA ASN A 206 1.10 16.05 -24.92
C ASN A 206 1.42 17.17 -23.91
N VAL A 207 2.03 16.82 -22.77
CA VAL A 207 2.50 17.81 -21.78
C VAL A 207 3.62 18.68 -22.37
N LEU A 208 4.54 18.09 -23.13
CA LEU A 208 5.62 18.83 -23.81
C LEU A 208 5.12 19.65 -25.01
N ALA A 209 3.99 19.28 -25.61
CA ALA A 209 3.40 19.98 -26.77
C ALA A 209 2.45 21.12 -26.40
N THR A 210 2.08 21.30 -25.13
CA THR A 210 1.21 22.39 -24.68
C THR A 210 2.06 23.64 -24.39
N PRO A 211 1.98 24.73 -25.17
CA PRO A 211 2.72 25.95 -24.85
C PRO A 211 2.22 26.54 -23.52
N ALA A 212 3.14 27.08 -22.71
CA ALA A 212 2.80 27.79 -21.48
C ALA A 212 1.77 28.89 -21.80
N PRO A 213 0.74 29.09 -20.95
CA PRO A 213 -0.22 30.16 -21.16
C PRO A 213 0.51 31.50 -21.21
N SER A 214 0.34 32.23 -22.31
CA SER A 214 0.82 33.60 -22.45
C SER A 214 0.20 34.47 -21.35
N GLU A 215 1.03 35.20 -20.59
CA GLU A 215 0.57 36.19 -19.63
C GLU A 215 -0.31 37.24 -20.35
N GLY A 216 -1.63 37.07 -20.24
CA GLY A 216 -2.63 37.96 -20.80
C GLY A 216 -2.94 39.10 -19.85
N THR A 217 -2.45 40.28 -20.23
CA THR A 217 -2.85 41.64 -19.80
C THR A 217 -4.19 41.77 -19.05
N PHE A 218 -4.12 42.23 -17.80
CA PHE A 218 -5.27 42.76 -17.05
C PHE A 218 -5.73 44.09 -17.66
N SER A 219 -6.92 44.12 -18.24
CA SER A 219 -7.62 45.36 -18.57
C SER A 219 -8.48 45.78 -17.37
N GLN A 220 -8.19 46.94 -16.79
CA GLN A 220 -8.99 47.54 -15.73
C GLN A 220 -10.24 48.17 -16.32
N THR A 221 -11.42 47.75 -15.88
CA THR A 221 -12.66 48.49 -16.11
C THR A 221 -13.18 49.04 -14.79
N GLN A 222 -13.19 50.37 -14.71
CA GLN A 222 -13.75 51.18 -13.64
C GLN A 222 -15.24 50.88 -13.45
N THR A 223 -15.71 50.87 -12.20
CA THR A 223 -17.12 51.08 -11.87
C THR A 223 -17.23 52.24 -10.89
N GLN A 224 -17.90 53.30 -11.34
CA GLN A 224 -18.23 54.51 -10.61
C GLN A 224 -19.31 54.24 -9.56
N SER A 225 -19.25 55.02 -8.48
CA SER A 225 -20.15 54.97 -7.32
C SER A 225 -21.37 55.90 -7.46
N SER A 226 -22.44 55.51 -6.76
CA SER A 226 -23.41 56.37 -6.04
C SER A 226 -24.58 57.00 -6.82
N PRO A 227 -25.66 57.43 -6.12
CA PRO A 227 -25.87 57.49 -4.66
C PRO A 227 -26.88 56.50 -4.07
#